data_AF-E3LXR9-F1
#
_entry.id   AF-E3LXR9-F1
#
_cell.length_a   1.000
_cell.length_b   1.000
_cell.length_c   1.000
_cell.angle_alpha   90.00
_cell.angle_beta   90.00
_cell.angle_gamma   90.00
#
_symmetry.space_group_name_H-M   'P 1'
#
loop_
_entity.id
_entity.type
_entity.pdbx_description
1 polymer ?
#
loop_
_entity_poly.entity_id
_entity_poly.type
_entity_poly.pdbx_seq_one_letter_code
_entity_poly.pdbx_strand_id
1 'polypeptide(L)'
;MTSGGRSRSGMLNFFILESQNMNADGKCSFDEQEGKNGLGNHEHADYIVTGAWSSKAAEEAEKYIKVKKVFQPSKPYVTVPDQEKWTHDEKAAYLYYCANETVHGIEFTPTAPESHNVPLIADVSANFMARPFDFKDHGVVFGGAQKNLGAAGLKIVIVRKDLIGKKQGITPAVFSYKEIIANNSLYNTPPYWRNLHS
;
A
#
# COMPACT_ATOMS: atom_id res chain seq x y z
N MET A 1 15.35 17.43 -31.83
CA MET A 1 13.98 17.03 -31.41
C MET A 1 13.90 15.54 -31.68
N THR A 2 13.84 14.61 -30.73
CA THR A 2 12.95 14.52 -29.57
C THR A 2 13.65 13.75 -28.44
N SER A 3 13.85 14.37 -27.27
CA SER A 3 14.26 13.67 -26.05
C SER A 3 13.04 12.95 -25.48
N GLY A 4 13.05 11.62 -25.53
CA GLY A 4 12.05 10.78 -24.86
C GLY A 4 12.13 10.94 -23.35
N GLY A 5 11.22 11.73 -22.79
CA GLY A 5 11.00 11.84 -21.35
C GLY A 5 10.44 10.53 -20.81
N ARG A 6 11.30 9.65 -20.30
CA ARG A 6 10.87 8.54 -19.45
C ARG A 6 10.21 9.12 -18.20
N SER A 7 8.89 8.95 -18.09
CA SER A 7 8.12 9.27 -16.89
C SER A 7 8.74 8.54 -15.69
N ARG A 8 9.42 9.29 -14.82
CA ARG A 8 9.96 8.81 -13.54
C ARG A 8 8.86 8.75 -12.46
N SER A 9 7.68 8.21 -12.78
CA SER A 9 6.58 8.06 -11.80
C SER A 9 6.75 6.83 -10.88
N GLY A 10 7.92 6.20 -10.84
CA GLY A 10 8.13 4.90 -10.19
C GLY A 10 8.88 4.91 -8.87
N MET A 11 9.04 6.04 -8.18
CA MET A 11 9.88 6.13 -6.99
C MET A 11 9.11 6.85 -5.87
N LEU A 12 9.10 6.23 -4.67
CA LEU A 12 8.32 6.53 -3.45
C LEU A 12 6.91 5.94 -3.35
N ASN A 13 6.85 4.61 -3.19
CA ASN A 13 5.77 3.95 -2.45
C ASN A 13 6.39 3.23 -1.25
N PHE A 14 6.59 3.93 -0.14
CA PHE A 14 6.78 3.30 1.17
C PHE A 14 5.47 3.39 1.92
N PHE A 15 4.77 2.27 2.01
CA PHE A 15 3.69 2.08 2.96
C PHE A 15 4.03 0.82 3.73
N ILE A 16 4.33 1.00 5.01
CA ILE A 16 4.71 -0.08 5.91
C ILE A 16 3.60 -0.18 6.96
N LEU A 17 2.80 -1.24 6.87
CA LEU A 17 2.07 -1.78 8.02
C LEU A 17 2.87 -2.98 8.54
N GLU A 18 2.88 -3.16 9.86
CA GLU A 18 3.96 -3.78 10.65
C GLU A 18 4.26 -5.27 10.44
N SER A 19 5.56 -5.63 10.57
CA SER A 19 6.08 -6.80 11.28
C SER A 19 7.32 -6.42 12.11
N GLN A 20 7.57 -7.10 13.24
CA GLN A 20 8.56 -6.71 14.27
C GLN A 20 10.03 -7.12 14.02
N ASN A 21 10.91 -6.47 14.81
CA ASN A 21 12.38 -6.53 14.90
C ASN A 21 13.00 -7.93 15.07
N MET A 22 14.13 -8.15 14.38
CA MET A 22 15.17 -9.09 14.81
C MET A 22 16.07 -8.42 15.86
N ASN A 23 16.13 -8.97 17.07
CA ASN A 23 17.22 -8.68 18.01
C ASN A 23 18.42 -9.60 17.72
N ALA A 24 19.63 -9.16 18.05
CA ALA A 24 20.93 -9.81 17.76
C ALA A 24 21.13 -11.19 18.42
N ASP A 25 20.13 -11.72 19.11
CA ASP A 25 20.23 -12.87 20.02
C ASP A 25 19.30 -14.03 19.61
N GLY A 26 18.57 -13.91 18.49
CA GLY A 26 17.80 -15.02 17.91
C GLY A 26 16.63 -15.55 18.75
N LYS A 27 16.21 -14.84 19.80
CA LYS A 27 15.05 -15.19 20.63
C LYS A 27 14.00 -14.09 20.56
N CYS A 28 12.79 -14.45 20.14
CA CYS A 28 11.62 -13.59 20.14
C CYS A 28 10.91 -13.76 21.49
N SER A 29 10.77 -12.68 22.27
CA SER A 29 10.10 -12.76 23.57
C SER A 29 9.51 -11.42 24.03
N PHE A 30 8.28 -11.52 24.55
CA PHE A 30 7.52 -10.60 25.43
C PHE A 30 6.92 -9.31 24.79
N ASP A 31 5.73 -8.81 25.15
CA ASP A 31 4.87 -9.00 26.34
C ASP A 31 3.38 -9.28 26.00
N GLU A 32 2.75 -10.07 26.86
CA GLU A 32 1.33 -10.42 26.90
C GLU A 32 0.56 -9.36 27.69
N GLN A 33 -0.02 -8.36 27.02
CA GLN A 33 -1.27 -7.66 27.41
C GLN A 33 -1.49 -6.39 26.55
N GLU A 34 -1.99 -6.57 25.32
CA GLU A 34 -2.98 -5.67 24.68
C GLU A 34 -3.40 -6.23 23.30
N GLY A 35 -3.68 -7.53 23.27
CA GLY A 35 -4.27 -8.19 22.12
C GLY A 35 -5.78 -7.95 22.09
N LYS A 36 -6.22 -6.84 21.49
CA LYS A 36 -7.58 -6.63 20.90
C LYS A 36 -7.66 -5.22 20.32
N ASN A 37 -7.05 -5.04 19.14
CA ASN A 37 -7.58 -4.25 18.01
C ASN A 37 -6.46 -4.02 16.99
N GLY A 38 -6.31 -4.95 16.03
CA GLY A 38 -6.21 -4.62 14.60
C GLY A 38 -4.85 -4.31 13.97
N LEU A 39 -3.76 -4.95 14.38
CA LEU A 39 -2.52 -5.26 13.63
C LEU A 39 -1.57 -5.78 14.71
N GLY A 40 -1.63 -7.08 14.99
CA GLY A 40 -0.80 -7.71 16.02
C GLY A 40 0.67 -7.82 15.59
N ASN A 41 1.44 -8.64 16.31
CA ASN A 41 2.76 -9.09 15.87
C ASN A 41 2.61 -10.00 14.64
N HIS A 42 2.37 -9.41 13.48
CA HIS A 42 2.35 -10.13 12.21
C HIS A 42 3.78 -10.32 11.74
N GLU A 43 4.10 -11.50 11.20
CA GLU A 43 5.44 -11.76 10.65
C GLU A 43 5.51 -11.49 9.14
N HIS A 44 4.36 -11.44 8.47
CA HIS A 44 4.27 -11.38 7.03
C HIS A 44 3.04 -10.62 6.54
N ALA A 45 3.08 -10.22 5.27
CA ALA A 45 1.96 -9.62 4.55
C ALA A 45 1.77 -10.28 3.19
N ASP A 46 0.51 -10.34 2.78
CA ASP A 46 0.10 -10.96 1.53
C ASP A 46 0.08 -9.94 0.40
N TYR A 47 0.63 -10.32 -0.76
CA TYR A 47 0.71 -9.48 -1.95
C TYR A 47 0.14 -10.20 -3.16
N ILE A 48 -0.83 -9.57 -3.81
CA ILE A 48 -1.35 -9.98 -5.11
C ILE A 48 -0.51 -9.28 -6.19
N VAL A 49 0.35 -10.06 -6.86
CA VAL A 49 1.25 -9.54 -7.89
C VAL A 49 0.67 -9.81 -9.26
N THR A 50 0.02 -8.81 -9.86
CA THR A 50 -0.60 -8.90 -11.19
C THR A 50 0.13 -8.10 -12.26
N GLY A 51 1.19 -7.36 -11.91
CA GLY A 51 1.90 -6.55 -12.89
C GLY A 51 3.15 -5.87 -12.35
N ALA A 52 3.56 -4.80 -13.03
CA ALA A 52 4.81 -4.12 -12.74
C ALA A 52 4.74 -3.29 -11.44
N TRP A 53 3.58 -2.70 -11.13
CA TRP A 53 3.43 -1.85 -9.95
C TRP A 53 3.34 -2.67 -8.67
N SER A 54 2.55 -3.74 -8.69
CA SER A 54 2.43 -4.70 -7.60
C SER A 54 3.74 -5.46 -7.34
N SER A 55 4.50 -5.82 -8.38
CA SER A 55 5.84 -6.42 -8.22
C SER A 55 6.79 -5.48 -7.49
N LYS A 56 6.83 -4.20 -7.87
CA LYS A 56 7.67 -3.19 -7.20
C LYS A 56 7.24 -2.94 -5.76
N ALA A 57 5.92 -2.93 -5.50
CA ALA A 57 5.41 -2.77 -4.15
C ALA A 57 5.82 -3.94 -3.25
N ALA A 58 5.76 -5.18 -3.77
CA ALA A 58 6.25 -6.37 -3.06
C ALA A 58 7.76 -6.30 -2.79
N GLU A 59 8.58 -5.98 -3.80
CA GLU A 59 10.04 -5.84 -3.65
C GLU A 59 10.42 -4.76 -2.62
N GLU A 60 9.67 -3.66 -2.55
CA GLU A 60 9.91 -2.60 -1.57
C GLU A 60 9.51 -3.03 -0.15
N ALA A 61 8.39 -3.75 -0.02
CA ALA A 61 7.88 -4.23 1.26
C ALA A 61 8.77 -5.32 1.89
N GLU A 62 9.49 -6.12 1.08
CA GLU A 62 10.44 -7.13 1.54
C GLU A 62 11.54 -6.53 2.46
N LYS A 63 11.77 -5.21 2.44
CA LYS A 63 12.70 -4.52 3.36
C LYS A 63 12.19 -4.36 4.78
N TYR A 64 10.88 -4.52 5.01
CA TYR A 64 10.22 -4.23 6.29
C TYR A 64 9.38 -5.37 6.84
N ILE A 65 8.89 -6.23 5.94
CA ILE A 65 8.02 -7.35 6.28
C ILE A 65 8.29 -8.52 5.35
N LYS A 66 8.10 -9.75 5.86
CA LYS A 66 8.15 -10.93 5.01
C LYS A 66 6.98 -10.88 4.02
N VAL A 67 7.26 -10.81 2.74
CA VAL A 67 6.21 -10.77 1.71
C VAL A 67 5.87 -12.19 1.26
N LYS A 68 4.59 -12.55 1.39
CA LYS A 68 4.02 -13.74 0.78
C LYS A 68 3.28 -13.34 -0.49
N LYS A 69 3.76 -13.81 -1.64
CA LYS A 69 3.11 -13.56 -2.93
C LYS A 69 2.00 -14.59 -3.07
N VAL A 70 0.77 -14.17 -2.82
CA VAL A 70 -0.44 -15.01 -2.82
C VAL A 70 -0.64 -15.66 -4.19
N PHE A 71 -0.33 -14.88 -5.22
CA PHE A 71 -0.26 -15.29 -6.61
C PHE A 71 0.73 -14.38 -7.36
N GLN A 72 1.48 -14.97 -8.28
CA GLN A 72 2.35 -14.27 -9.22
C GLN A 72 2.35 -15.01 -10.57
N PRO A 73 1.85 -14.42 -11.66
CA PRO A 73 1.98 -15.03 -12.98
C PRO A 73 3.43 -15.06 -13.44
N SER A 74 3.76 -16.01 -14.32
CA SER A 74 4.96 -15.90 -15.15
C SER A 74 4.85 -14.65 -16.04
N LYS A 75 5.97 -13.96 -16.25
CA LYS A 75 6.02 -12.82 -17.19
C LYS A 75 5.83 -13.35 -18.62
N PRO A 76 5.10 -12.65 -19.50
CA PRO A 76 4.37 -11.39 -19.27
C PRO A 76 3.08 -11.61 -18.46
N TYR A 77 2.72 -10.66 -17.58
CA TYR A 77 1.51 -10.74 -16.76
C TYR A 77 0.27 -10.61 -17.66
N VAL A 78 -0.35 -11.73 -18.01
CA VAL A 78 -1.47 -11.79 -18.99
C VAL A 78 -2.79 -12.27 -18.40
N THR A 79 -2.77 -12.87 -17.20
CA THR A 79 -3.97 -13.43 -16.57
C THR A 79 -3.94 -13.27 -15.07
N VAL A 80 -5.13 -13.16 -14.49
CA VAL A 80 -5.39 -13.27 -13.05
C VAL A 80 -6.23 -14.53 -12.86
N PRO A 81 -5.76 -15.56 -12.14
CA PRO A 81 -6.53 -16.77 -11.90
C PRO A 81 -7.64 -16.49 -10.90
N ASP A 82 -8.64 -17.37 -10.90
CA ASP A 82 -9.74 -17.34 -9.94
C ASP A 82 -9.22 -17.28 -8.49
N GLN A 83 -9.93 -16.55 -7.62
CA GLN A 83 -9.51 -16.33 -6.24
C GLN A 83 -9.37 -17.63 -5.45
N GLU A 84 -10.10 -18.68 -5.82
CA GLU A 84 -9.99 -20.02 -5.22
C GLU A 84 -8.59 -20.65 -5.37
N LYS A 85 -7.79 -20.20 -6.34
CA LYS A 85 -6.42 -20.68 -6.59
C LYS A 85 -5.36 -19.89 -5.80
N TRP A 86 -5.78 -18.87 -5.07
CA TRP A 86 -4.90 -17.97 -4.34
C TRP A 86 -4.55 -18.57 -2.98
N THR A 87 -3.29 -18.40 -2.56
CA THR A 87 -2.79 -18.96 -1.29
C THR A 87 -2.72 -17.89 -0.21
N HIS A 88 -3.86 -17.55 0.39
CA HIS A 88 -3.95 -16.54 1.45
C HIS A 88 -3.42 -17.02 2.80
N ASP A 89 -3.03 -16.08 3.65
CA ASP A 89 -2.79 -16.31 5.08
C ASP A 89 -3.72 -15.43 5.92
N GLU A 90 -4.59 -16.04 6.71
CA GLU A 90 -5.48 -15.32 7.64
C GLU A 90 -4.70 -14.61 8.77
N LYS A 91 -3.43 -14.96 8.96
CA LYS A 91 -2.53 -14.31 9.93
C LYS A 91 -1.68 -13.20 9.30
N ALA A 92 -1.85 -12.89 8.02
CA ALA A 92 -1.16 -11.78 7.38
C ALA A 92 -1.52 -10.44 8.03
N ALA A 93 -0.58 -9.50 8.04
CA ALA A 93 -0.83 -8.14 8.51
C ALA A 93 -1.91 -7.43 7.66
N TYR A 94 -1.86 -7.68 6.35
CA TYR A 94 -2.76 -7.11 5.35
C TYR A 94 -2.63 -7.89 4.05
N LEU A 95 -3.60 -7.67 3.15
CA LEU A 95 -3.56 -8.09 1.75
C LEU A 95 -3.41 -6.87 0.85
N TYR A 96 -2.28 -6.77 0.14
CA TYR A 96 -2.01 -5.71 -0.82
C TYR A 96 -2.42 -6.12 -2.24
N TYR A 97 -3.07 -5.21 -2.96
CA TYR A 97 -3.30 -5.33 -4.39
C TYR A 97 -3.18 -3.98 -5.12
N CYS A 98 -2.79 -4.04 -6.39
CA CYS A 98 -2.87 -2.90 -7.30
C CYS A 98 -4.20 -2.98 -8.06
N ALA A 99 -5.08 -2.01 -7.87
CA ALA A 99 -6.43 -2.04 -8.43
C ALA A 99 -6.43 -1.94 -9.96
N ASN A 100 -5.47 -1.21 -10.54
CA ASN A 100 -5.28 -1.07 -11.98
C ASN A 100 -3.78 -1.06 -12.36
N GLU A 101 -3.34 -2.14 -13.02
CA GLU A 101 -1.98 -2.32 -13.54
C GLU A 101 -1.85 -1.74 -14.95
N THR A 102 -1.54 -0.45 -15.02
CA THR A 102 -1.51 0.31 -16.30
C THR A 102 -0.56 -0.25 -17.35
N VAL A 103 0.52 -0.95 -16.95
CA VAL A 103 1.51 -1.49 -17.89
C VAL A 103 0.97 -2.71 -18.63
N HIS A 104 0.09 -3.48 -17.99
CA HIS A 104 -0.42 -4.76 -18.51
C HIS A 104 -1.93 -4.74 -18.77
N GLY A 105 -2.62 -3.64 -18.44
CA GLY A 105 -4.07 -3.51 -18.68
C GLY A 105 -4.92 -4.42 -17.79
N ILE A 106 -4.42 -4.81 -16.61
CA ILE A 106 -5.16 -5.66 -15.66
C ILE A 106 -5.87 -4.76 -14.65
N GLU A 107 -7.18 -4.91 -14.50
CA GLU A 107 -7.97 -4.16 -13.52
C GLU A 107 -8.89 -5.08 -12.69
N PHE A 108 -8.90 -4.89 -11.38
CA PHE A 108 -9.86 -5.52 -10.48
C PHE A 108 -11.19 -4.76 -10.55
N THR A 109 -12.13 -5.24 -11.35
CA THR A 109 -13.48 -4.65 -11.52
C THR A 109 -14.55 -5.75 -11.51
N PRO A 110 -15.74 -5.53 -10.93
CA PRO A 110 -16.16 -4.39 -10.11
C PRO A 110 -15.77 -4.54 -8.63
N THR A 111 -15.51 -5.75 -8.17
CA THR A 111 -15.31 -6.11 -6.75
C THR A 111 -13.83 -6.13 -6.38
N ALA A 112 -13.52 -5.74 -5.15
CA ALA A 112 -12.19 -5.94 -4.58
C ALA A 112 -11.90 -7.45 -4.38
N PRO A 113 -10.62 -7.84 -4.26
CA PRO A 113 -10.24 -9.14 -3.73
C PRO A 113 -10.93 -9.44 -2.40
N GLU A 114 -11.24 -10.71 -2.16
CA GLU A 114 -11.71 -11.15 -0.84
C GLU A 114 -10.65 -10.86 0.22
N SER A 115 -11.10 -10.30 1.35
CA SER A 115 -10.20 -9.82 2.39
C SER A 115 -9.71 -10.91 3.34
N HIS A 116 -10.39 -12.07 3.40
CA HIS A 116 -10.07 -13.19 4.32
C HIS A 116 -9.80 -12.73 5.76
N ASN A 117 -10.59 -11.78 6.26
CA ASN A 117 -10.48 -11.17 7.59
C ASN A 117 -9.19 -10.36 7.86
N VAL A 118 -8.38 -10.06 6.85
CA VAL A 118 -7.24 -9.14 6.94
C VAL A 118 -7.56 -7.80 6.26
N PRO A 119 -7.03 -6.67 6.74
CA PRO A 119 -7.29 -5.37 6.10
C PRO A 119 -6.73 -5.33 4.67
N LEU A 120 -7.51 -4.80 3.72
CA LEU A 120 -7.03 -4.59 2.36
C LEU A 120 -6.20 -3.30 2.26
N ILE A 121 -5.08 -3.37 1.53
CA ILE A 121 -4.35 -2.20 1.03
C ILE A 121 -4.51 -2.11 -0.49
N ALA A 122 -5.08 -1.02 -0.97
CA ALA A 122 -5.30 -0.80 -2.40
C ALA A 122 -4.45 0.36 -2.95
N ASP A 123 -3.65 0.06 -3.98
CA ASP A 123 -3.11 1.09 -4.88
C ASP A 123 -4.14 1.38 -5.98
N VAL A 124 -4.80 2.53 -5.87
CA VAL A 124 -5.82 3.02 -6.81
C VAL A 124 -5.28 4.14 -7.69
N SER A 125 -3.95 4.31 -7.79
CA SER A 125 -3.35 5.46 -8.46
C SER A 125 -3.86 5.68 -9.89
N ALA A 126 -4.23 4.63 -10.62
CA ALA A 126 -4.70 4.74 -12.01
C ALA A 126 -6.21 4.74 -12.21
N ASN A 127 -7.00 4.44 -11.17
CA ASN A 127 -8.46 4.42 -11.27
C ASN A 127 -9.16 5.19 -10.13
N PHE A 128 -8.41 5.95 -9.33
CA PHE A 128 -8.97 6.82 -8.31
C PHE A 128 -9.98 7.78 -8.94
N MET A 129 -11.21 7.74 -8.43
CA MET A 129 -12.39 8.50 -8.91
C MET A 129 -12.86 8.21 -10.35
N ALA A 130 -12.38 7.14 -11.00
CA ALA A 130 -12.92 6.71 -12.29
C ALA A 130 -14.31 6.06 -12.15
N ARG A 131 -14.64 5.54 -10.97
CA ARG A 131 -15.90 4.84 -10.64
C ARG A 131 -16.15 4.83 -9.12
N PRO A 132 -17.36 4.48 -8.66
CA PRO A 132 -17.61 4.21 -7.24
C PRO A 132 -16.66 3.14 -6.71
N PHE A 133 -16.14 3.37 -5.50
CA PHE A 133 -15.22 2.48 -4.81
C PHE A 133 -15.77 2.18 -3.42
N ASP A 134 -15.91 0.89 -3.09
CA ASP A 134 -16.29 0.47 -1.75
C ASP A 134 -15.04 0.39 -0.87
N PHE A 135 -15.10 1.04 0.30
CA PHE A 135 -14.01 1.13 1.28
C PHE A 135 -14.18 0.18 2.47
N LYS A 136 -15.27 -0.60 2.52
CA LYS A 136 -15.70 -1.35 3.70
C LYS A 136 -14.59 -2.22 4.32
N ASP A 137 -13.85 -2.94 3.48
CA ASP A 137 -12.80 -3.87 3.93
C ASP A 137 -11.38 -3.30 3.84
N HIS A 138 -11.25 -2.06 3.38
CA HIS A 138 -9.95 -1.41 3.20
C HIS A 138 -9.43 -0.78 4.47
N GLY A 139 -8.24 -1.21 4.86
CA GLY A 139 -7.44 -0.55 5.88
C GLY A 139 -6.80 0.72 5.34
N VAL A 140 -6.22 0.63 4.14
CA VAL A 140 -5.54 1.74 3.48
C VAL A 140 -5.87 1.77 1.99
N VAL A 141 -6.22 2.94 1.47
CA VAL A 141 -6.37 3.17 0.03
C VAL A 141 -5.53 4.38 -0.33
N PHE A 142 -4.65 4.25 -1.33
CA PHE A 142 -3.83 5.36 -1.77
C PHE A 142 -3.80 5.51 -3.28
N GLY A 143 -3.71 6.75 -3.74
CA GLY A 143 -3.63 7.09 -5.15
C GLY A 143 -2.82 8.36 -5.37
N GLY A 144 -1.92 8.31 -6.34
CA GLY A 144 -1.27 9.51 -6.84
C GLY A 144 -2.26 10.39 -7.63
N ALA A 145 -2.29 11.69 -7.35
CA ALA A 145 -3.16 12.63 -8.06
C ALA A 145 -2.70 12.93 -9.50
N GLN A 146 -1.50 12.48 -9.90
CA GLN A 146 -0.94 12.77 -11.22
C GLN A 146 -1.62 12.04 -12.39
N LYS A 147 -2.35 10.95 -12.15
CA LYS A 147 -2.99 10.19 -13.23
C LYS A 147 -4.38 10.76 -13.54
N ASN A 148 -5.32 10.60 -12.61
CA ASN A 148 -6.73 10.96 -12.86
C ASN A 148 -7.10 12.36 -12.41
N LEU A 149 -6.28 12.98 -11.55
CA LEU A 149 -6.55 14.30 -10.95
C LEU A 149 -5.71 15.42 -11.57
N GLY A 150 -4.75 15.11 -12.43
CA GLY A 150 -3.87 16.09 -13.11
C GLY A 150 -2.88 16.82 -12.20
N ALA A 151 -2.92 16.61 -10.87
CA ALA A 151 -2.05 17.28 -9.90
C ALA A 151 -0.83 16.41 -9.58
N ALA A 152 0.27 16.58 -10.33
CA ALA A 152 1.54 15.95 -9.99
C ALA A 152 2.11 16.52 -8.67
N GLY A 153 2.69 15.66 -7.84
CA GLY A 153 3.28 16.04 -6.55
C GLY A 153 2.34 15.93 -5.35
N LEU A 154 1.08 15.51 -5.55
CA LEU A 154 0.14 15.20 -4.46
C LEU A 154 -0.24 13.71 -4.46
N LYS A 155 -0.30 13.11 -3.27
CA LYS A 155 -0.81 11.75 -3.05
C LYS A 155 -1.97 11.82 -2.06
N ILE A 156 -3.07 11.17 -2.40
CA ILE A 156 -4.21 11.00 -1.50
C ILE A 156 -4.06 9.64 -0.82
N VAL A 157 -4.23 9.63 0.50
CA VAL A 157 -4.22 8.42 1.30
C VAL A 157 -5.42 8.45 2.23
N ILE A 158 -6.23 7.41 2.18
CA ILE A 158 -7.37 7.16 3.06
C ILE A 158 -6.95 6.02 3.99
N VAL A 159 -6.98 6.26 5.29
CA VAL A 159 -6.55 5.30 6.32
C VAL A 159 -7.69 5.06 7.30
N ARG A 160 -7.97 3.79 7.58
CA ARG A 160 -8.98 3.38 8.58
C ARG A 160 -8.50 3.76 9.99
N LYS A 161 -9.40 4.36 10.77
CA LYS A 161 -9.02 5.05 12.03
C LYS A 161 -8.38 4.13 13.06
N ASP A 162 -8.79 2.86 13.12
CA ASP A 162 -8.25 1.84 14.00
C ASP A 162 -6.80 1.49 13.70
N LEU A 163 -6.28 1.79 12.50
CA LEU A 163 -4.89 1.53 12.12
C LEU A 163 -3.94 2.69 12.46
N ILE A 164 -4.47 3.83 12.90
CA ILE A 164 -3.67 5.03 13.20
C ILE A 164 -2.91 4.82 14.51
N GLY A 165 -1.62 5.17 14.51
CA GLY A 165 -0.76 5.10 15.70
C GLY A 165 0.01 3.78 15.84
N LYS A 166 -0.22 2.83 14.93
CA LYS A 166 0.50 1.56 14.83
C LYS A 166 1.63 1.67 13.82
N LYS A 167 2.75 2.27 14.25
CA LYS A 167 3.94 2.48 13.42
C LYS A 167 5.08 1.63 13.95
N GLN A 168 5.95 1.16 13.05
CA GLN A 168 7.21 0.53 13.47
C GLN A 168 8.05 1.53 14.29
N GLY A 169 8.82 1.03 15.25
CA GLY A 169 9.73 1.87 16.04
C GLY A 169 10.75 2.63 15.20
N ILE A 170 11.11 2.08 14.03
CA ILE A 170 12.02 2.71 13.07
C ILE A 170 11.35 3.75 12.17
N THR A 171 10.02 3.89 12.19
CA THR A 171 9.28 4.77 11.28
C THR A 171 9.58 6.24 11.60
N PRO A 172 10.20 6.99 10.67
CA PRO A 172 10.39 8.43 10.81
C PRO A 172 9.06 9.16 11.03
N ALA A 173 9.07 10.23 11.83
CA ALA A 173 7.86 10.97 12.15
C ALA A 173 7.11 11.50 10.91
N VAL A 174 7.84 11.87 9.86
CA VAL A 174 7.26 12.31 8.57
C VAL A 174 6.45 11.22 7.84
N PHE A 175 6.65 9.94 8.17
CA PHE A 175 5.90 8.81 7.62
C PHE A 175 4.84 8.26 8.60
N SER A 176 4.68 8.88 9.77
CA SER A 176 3.69 8.47 10.75
C SER A 176 2.33 9.10 10.42
N TYR A 177 1.33 8.29 10.09
CA TYR A 177 -0.04 8.78 9.91
C TYR A 177 -0.60 9.47 11.14
N LYS A 178 -0.21 9.04 12.34
CA LYS A 178 -0.60 9.70 13.59
C LYS A 178 -0.11 11.15 13.61
N GLU A 179 1.14 11.39 13.23
CA GLU A 179 1.70 12.74 13.19
C GLU A 179 1.09 13.57 12.06
N ILE A 180 0.91 12.98 10.88
CA ILE A 180 0.26 13.65 9.74
C ILE A 180 -1.16 14.09 10.10
N ILE A 181 -1.95 13.23 10.73
CA ILE A 181 -3.34 13.52 11.11
C ILE A 181 -3.39 14.52 12.27
N ALA A 182 -2.52 14.38 13.28
CA ALA A 182 -2.44 15.33 14.38
C ALA A 182 -2.09 16.75 13.91
N ASN A 183 -1.39 16.88 12.79
CA ASN A 183 -1.02 18.16 12.18
C ASN A 183 -1.90 18.54 10.97
N ASN A 184 -3.08 17.92 10.78
CA ASN A 184 -3.99 18.22 9.66
C ASN A 184 -3.31 18.20 8.28
N SER A 185 -2.42 17.23 8.04
CA SER A 185 -1.59 17.11 6.82
C SER A 185 -0.56 18.22 6.61
N LEU A 186 -0.24 18.99 7.67
CA LEU A 186 0.75 20.07 7.70
C LEU A 186 1.94 19.73 8.61
N TYR A 187 2.33 18.46 8.70
CA TYR A 187 3.50 18.05 9.48
C TYR A 187 4.79 18.71 8.97
N ASN A 188 4.91 18.84 7.65
CA ASN A 188 5.94 19.61 6.97
C ASN A 188 5.29 20.57 5.95
N THR A 189 6.09 21.41 5.30
CA THR A 189 5.60 22.34 4.27
C THR A 189 4.86 21.55 3.18
N PRO A 190 3.53 21.70 3.04
CA PRO A 190 2.78 20.99 2.01
C PRO A 190 3.20 21.50 0.63
N PRO A 191 2.98 20.72 -0.44
CA PRO A 191 3.20 21.18 -1.80
C PRO A 191 2.16 22.25 -2.16
N TYR A 192 2.41 23.49 -1.75
CA TYR A 192 1.63 24.64 -2.17
C TYR A 192 2.10 25.07 -3.57
N TRP A 193 1.17 25.12 -4.52
CA TRP A 193 1.42 25.74 -5.81
C TRP A 193 1.39 27.26 -5.65
N ARG A 194 2.55 27.92 -5.84
CA ARG A 194 2.62 29.38 -5.94
C ARG A 194 2.34 29.77 -7.39
N ASN A 195 1.20 30.40 -7.64
CA ASN A 195 0.97 31.15 -8.89
C ASN A 195 1.94 32.34 -8.93
N LEU A 196 3.08 32.18 -9.61
CA LEU A 196 3.93 33.29 -10.04
C LEU A 196 3.39 33.79 -11.39
N HIS A 197 2.34 34.61 -11.33
CA HIS A 197 2.02 35.55 -12.39
C HIS A 197 2.22 36.95 -11.82
N SER A 198 3.46 37.42 -11.96
CA SER A 198 3.85 38.84 -11.91
C SER A 198 4.23 39.24 -13.32
#